data_AF-A0A0M4RM52-F1
#
_entry.id   AF-A0A0M4RM52-F1
#
_cell.length_a   1.000
_cell.length_b   1.000
_cell.length_c   1.000
_cell.angle_alpha   90.00
_cell.angle_beta   90.00
_cell.angle_gamma   90.00
#
_symmetry.space_group_name_H-M   'P 1'
#
loop_
_entity.id
_entity.type
_entity.pdbx_description
1 polymer ?
#
loop_
_entity_poly.entity_id
_entity_poly.type
_entity_poly.pdbx_seq_one_letter_code
_entity_poly.pdbx_strand_id
1 'polypeptide(L)'
;MSTFDAKIEALRIRRDIESIALTLWANASGLDRSMLVSKVVDRRLVLLVAQVEDHQRLAAFRAARQAGHVYSETSDVLHGRTRGARFGAVQIGEWDKDLQRLRSFISETPAIPQSLMKDAERSYNQEDS
;
A
#
# COMPACT_ATOMS: atom_id res chain seq x y z
N MET A 1 -18.35 -16.54 -11.13
CA MET A 1 -17.36 -15.54 -11.57
C MET A 1 -16.61 -16.14 -12.75
N SER A 2 -16.61 -15.46 -13.91
CA SER A 2 -15.88 -15.94 -15.08
C SER A 2 -14.37 -15.70 -14.92
N THR A 3 -13.54 -16.37 -15.73
CA THR A 3 -12.08 -16.13 -15.77
C THR A 3 -11.74 -14.69 -16.14
N PHE A 4 -12.58 -14.04 -16.96
CA PHE A 4 -12.41 -12.64 -17.33
C PHE A 4 -12.69 -11.71 -16.15
N ASP A 5 -13.78 -11.95 -15.42
CA ASP A 5 -14.11 -11.19 -14.20
C ASP A 5 -13.01 -11.35 -13.13
N ALA A 6 -12.47 -12.56 -12.99
CA ALA A 6 -11.37 -12.85 -12.07
C ALA A 6 -10.13 -11.98 -12.35
N LYS A 7 -9.80 -11.81 -13.65
CA LYS A 7 -8.68 -10.98 -14.07
C LYS A 7 -8.94 -9.51 -13.81
N ILE A 8 -10.15 -9.02 -14.10
CA ILE A 8 -10.52 -7.63 -13.81
C ILE A 8 -10.39 -7.34 -12.31
N GLU A 9 -10.93 -8.21 -11.46
CA GLU A 9 -10.85 -8.04 -10.02
C GLU A 9 -9.41 -8.12 -9.49
N ALA A 10 -8.60 -9.05 -9.99
CA ALA A 10 -7.18 -9.12 -9.66
C ALA A 10 -6.46 -7.80 -10.00
N LEU A 11 -6.74 -7.21 -11.17
CA LEU A 11 -6.16 -5.94 -11.58
C LEU A 11 -6.67 -4.76 -10.77
N ARG A 12 -7.95 -4.77 -10.36
CA ARG A 12 -8.50 -3.77 -9.44
C ARG A 12 -7.77 -3.82 -8.10
N ILE A 13 -7.66 -5.00 -7.49
CA ILE A 13 -6.97 -5.20 -6.21
C ILE A 13 -5.52 -4.73 -6.31
N ARG A 14 -4.81 -5.09 -7.38
CA ARG A 14 -3.45 -4.62 -7.66
C ARG A 14 -3.36 -3.10 -7.64
N ARG A 15 -4.23 -2.43 -8.41
CA ARG A 15 -4.25 -0.97 -8.53
C ARG A 15 -4.52 -0.30 -7.19
N ASP A 16 -5.39 -0.89 -6.37
CA ASP A 16 -5.69 -0.38 -5.03
C ASP A 16 -4.47 -0.47 -4.11
N ILE A 17 -3.72 -1.56 -4.16
CA ILE A 17 -2.46 -1.71 -3.41
C ILE A 17 -1.40 -0.70 -3.89
N GLU A 18 -1.27 -0.49 -5.21
CA GLU A 18 -0.36 0.52 -5.77
C GLU A 18 -0.71 1.93 -5.27
N SER A 19 -1.99 2.29 -5.28
CA SER A 19 -2.49 3.58 -4.79
C SER A 19 -2.18 3.79 -3.31
N ILE A 20 -2.39 2.77 -2.49
CA ILE A 20 -2.05 2.78 -1.06
C ILE A 20 -0.55 2.98 -0.86
N ALA A 21 0.27 2.17 -1.52
CA ALA A 21 1.72 2.25 -1.40
C ALA A 21 2.26 3.63 -1.84
N LEU A 22 1.68 4.20 -2.90
CA LEU A 22 2.00 5.55 -3.35
C LEU A 22 1.62 6.61 -2.31
N THR A 23 0.45 6.46 -1.69
CA THR A 23 -0.02 7.36 -0.62
C THR A 23 0.92 7.32 0.58
N LEU A 24 1.29 6.12 1.04
CA LEU A 24 2.20 5.95 2.17
C LEU A 24 3.57 6.60 1.89
N TRP A 25 4.08 6.46 0.67
CA TRP A 25 5.35 7.08 0.28
C TRP A 25 5.25 8.60 0.16
N ALA A 26 4.21 9.13 -0.48
CA ALA A 26 4.00 10.58 -0.59
C ALA A 26 3.93 11.22 0.81
N ASN A 27 3.17 10.62 1.73
CA ASN A 27 3.06 11.09 3.11
C ASN A 27 4.40 11.07 3.85
N ALA A 28 5.22 10.03 3.65
CA ALA A 28 6.52 9.90 4.33
C ALA A 28 7.62 10.78 3.71
N SER A 29 7.56 11.03 2.41
CA SER A 29 8.61 11.78 1.67
C SER A 29 8.30 13.26 1.48
N GLY A 30 7.05 13.68 1.68
CA GLY A 30 6.59 15.04 1.36
C GLY A 30 6.56 15.34 -0.15
N LEU A 31 6.87 14.37 -1.01
CA LEU A 31 6.88 14.54 -2.46
C LEU A 31 5.49 14.37 -3.06
N ASP A 32 5.19 15.16 -4.10
CA ASP A 32 3.96 14.99 -4.85
C ASP A 32 3.91 13.64 -5.56
N ARG A 33 2.70 13.05 -5.63
CA ARG A 33 2.44 11.75 -6.24
C ARG A 33 2.90 11.68 -7.69
N SER A 34 2.81 12.79 -8.42
CA SER A 34 3.22 12.87 -9.84
C SER A 34 4.73 12.64 -10.03
N MET A 35 5.54 12.91 -9.00
CA MET A 35 7.01 12.78 -9.03
C MET A 35 7.49 11.37 -8.67
N LEU A 36 6.58 10.48 -8.27
CA LEU A 36 6.91 9.17 -7.71
C LEU A 36 6.91 8.07 -8.78
N VAL A 37 7.96 8.03 -9.58
CA VAL A 37 8.14 7.01 -10.63
C VAL A 37 8.99 5.85 -10.11
N SER A 38 8.41 4.85 -9.44
CA SER A 38 9.06 3.52 -9.37
C SER A 38 8.16 2.38 -8.88
N LYS A 39 8.54 1.15 -9.27
CA LYS A 39 7.89 -0.14 -9.04
C LYS A 39 8.04 -0.70 -7.61
N VAL A 40 8.54 0.08 -6.66
CA VAL A 40 8.98 -0.45 -5.35
C VAL A 40 7.83 -0.47 -4.33
N VAL A 41 6.70 -1.06 -4.71
CA VAL A 41 5.47 -1.13 -3.90
C VAL A 41 5.73 -1.76 -2.53
N ASP A 42 6.44 -2.89 -2.48
CA ASP A 42 6.67 -3.63 -1.23
C ASP A 42 7.42 -2.80 -0.17
N ARG A 43 8.45 -2.05 -0.56
CA ARG A 43 9.20 -1.21 0.39
C ARG A 43 8.35 -0.04 0.89
N ARG A 44 7.43 0.45 0.06
CA ARG A 44 6.52 1.54 0.43
C ARG A 44 5.43 1.06 1.38
N LEU A 45 4.92 -0.17 1.21
CA LEU A 45 3.92 -0.75 2.10
C LEU A 45 4.45 -0.90 3.54
N VAL A 46 5.74 -1.17 3.71
CA VAL A 46 6.38 -1.21 5.04
C VAL A 46 6.28 0.12 5.79
N LEU A 47 6.16 1.25 5.11
CA LEU A 47 5.98 2.55 5.76
C LEU A 47 4.69 2.64 6.58
N LEU A 48 3.70 1.77 6.32
CA LEU A 48 2.52 1.64 7.15
C LEU A 48 2.88 1.37 8.63
N VAL A 49 3.93 0.58 8.87
CA VAL A 49 4.34 0.18 10.22
C VAL A 49 4.81 1.39 11.04
N ALA A 50 5.35 2.41 10.38
CA ALA A 50 5.77 3.64 11.04
C ALA A 50 4.59 4.60 11.34
N GLN A 51 3.43 4.37 10.72
CA GLN A 51 2.25 5.24 10.83
C GLN A 51 1.20 4.74 11.84
N VAL A 52 1.37 3.52 12.36
CA VAL A 52 0.47 2.90 13.33
C VAL A 52 1.07 2.89 14.73
N GLU A 53 0.20 2.78 15.73
CA GLU A 53 0.57 2.64 17.14
C GLU A 53 1.45 1.40 17.39
N ASP A 54 2.34 1.48 18.39
CA ASP A 54 3.33 0.45 18.72
C ASP A 54 2.72 -0.96 18.85
N HIS A 55 1.57 -1.05 19.52
CA HIS A 55 0.85 -2.31 19.76
C HIS A 55 0.26 -2.93 18.47
N GLN A 56 0.09 -2.15 17.41
CA GLN A 56 -0.44 -2.60 16.11
C GLN A 56 0.66 -2.94 15.09
N ARG A 57 1.91 -2.53 15.33
CA ARG A 57 3.01 -2.64 14.35
C ARG A 57 3.22 -4.03 13.76
N LEU A 58 3.14 -5.07 14.57
CA LEU A 58 3.30 -6.44 14.10
C LEU A 58 2.17 -6.85 13.15
N ALA A 59 0.92 -6.45 13.45
CA ALA A 59 -0.23 -6.74 12.61
C ALA A 59 -0.16 -5.94 11.30
N ALA A 60 0.22 -4.67 11.37
CA ALA A 60 0.45 -3.81 10.20
C ALA A 60 1.57 -4.37 9.30
N PHE A 61 2.67 -4.85 9.88
CA PHE A 61 3.76 -5.47 9.12
C PHE A 61 3.30 -6.72 8.37
N ARG A 62 2.50 -7.57 9.03
CA ARG A 62 1.91 -8.76 8.40
C ARG A 62 0.97 -8.38 7.25
N ALA A 63 0.13 -7.36 7.44
CA ALA A 63 -0.77 -6.86 6.40
C ALA A 63 0.00 -6.30 5.20
N ALA A 64 1.03 -5.48 5.45
CA ALA A 64 1.90 -4.93 4.42
C ALA A 64 2.62 -6.04 3.62
N ARG A 65 3.16 -7.04 4.30
CA ARG A 65 3.82 -8.19 3.66
C ARG A 65 2.84 -8.99 2.80
N GLN A 66 1.65 -9.24 3.31
CA GLN A 66 0.62 -9.99 2.58
C GLN A 66 0.16 -9.22 1.34
N ALA A 67 -0.05 -7.92 1.44
CA ALA A 67 -0.37 -7.07 0.29
C ALA A 67 0.76 -7.03 -0.76
N GLY A 68 2.03 -7.01 -0.33
CA GLY A 68 3.17 -7.15 -1.25
C GLY A 68 3.17 -8.49 -2.00
N HIS A 69 2.81 -9.58 -1.32
CA HIS A 69 2.64 -10.87 -1.98
C HIS A 69 1.50 -10.84 -3.03
N VAL A 70 0.32 -10.30 -2.68
CA VAL A 70 -0.79 -10.10 -3.64
C VAL A 70 -0.35 -9.23 -4.82
N TYR A 71 0.43 -8.18 -4.56
CA TYR A 71 0.98 -7.33 -5.62
C TYR A 71 1.90 -8.11 -6.57
N SER A 72 2.75 -9.00 -6.06
CA SER A 72 3.59 -9.86 -6.90
C SER A 72 2.77 -10.84 -7.73
N GLU A 73 1.83 -11.56 -7.11
CA GLU A 73 1.00 -12.57 -7.78
C GLU A 73 0.15 -11.96 -8.90
N THR A 74 -0.41 -10.77 -8.67
CA THR A 74 -1.17 -10.03 -9.69
C THR A 74 -0.28 -9.48 -10.81
N SER A 75 1.04 -9.37 -10.61
CA SER A 75 1.97 -8.97 -11.68
C SER A 75 2.18 -10.09 -12.68
N ASP A 76 2.21 -11.34 -12.19
CA ASP A 76 2.33 -12.50 -13.05
C ASP A 76 1.07 -12.71 -13.92
N VAL A 77 -0.10 -12.26 -13.44
CA VAL A 77 -1.35 -12.19 -14.23
C VAL A 77 -1.18 -11.31 -15.47
N LEU A 78 -0.51 -10.16 -15.35
CA LEU A 78 -0.29 -9.21 -16.45
C LEU A 78 0.68 -9.74 -17.52
N HIS A 79 1.67 -10.53 -17.11
CA HIS A 79 2.71 -11.02 -18.01
C HIS A 79 2.38 -12.39 -18.62
N GLY A 80 1.22 -12.97 -18.31
CA GLY A 80 0.81 -14.29 -18.81
C GLY A 80 1.74 -15.42 -18.40
N ARG A 81 2.60 -15.18 -17.39
CA ARG A 81 3.64 -16.13 -16.93
C ARG A 81 3.09 -17.14 -15.93
N THR A 82 2.00 -16.83 -15.24
CA THR A 82 1.24 -17.82 -14.48
C THR A 82 0.34 -18.62 -15.41
N ARG A 83 0.24 -19.93 -15.14
CA ARG A 83 -0.71 -20.88 -15.72
C ARG A 83 -2.14 -20.30 -15.70
N GLY A 84 -2.50 -19.55 -16.74
CA GLY A 84 -3.55 -18.51 -16.76
C GLY A 84 -5.00 -18.93 -16.58
N ALA A 85 -5.24 -20.09 -15.97
CA ALA A 85 -6.53 -20.70 -15.70
C ALA A 85 -6.82 -20.94 -14.21
N ARG A 86 -5.98 -20.49 -13.26
CA ARG A 86 -6.08 -20.92 -11.84
C ARG A 86 -6.65 -19.93 -10.82
N PHE A 87 -6.77 -18.64 -11.13
CA PHE A 87 -7.34 -17.69 -10.17
C PHE A 87 -8.86 -17.84 -10.11
N GLY A 88 -9.32 -18.62 -9.14
CA GLY A 88 -10.75 -18.79 -8.86
C GLY A 88 -11.32 -17.68 -7.98
N ALA A 89 -12.65 -17.66 -7.85
CA ALA A 89 -13.37 -16.73 -6.97
C ALA A 89 -12.87 -16.76 -5.51
N VAL A 90 -12.42 -17.93 -5.06
CA VAL A 90 -11.88 -18.10 -3.70
C VAL A 90 -10.61 -17.26 -3.51
N GLN A 91 -9.64 -17.37 -4.42
CA GLN A 91 -8.36 -16.67 -4.29
C GLN A 91 -8.53 -15.15 -4.41
N ILE A 92 -9.40 -14.68 -5.32
CA ILE A 92 -9.74 -13.25 -5.41
C ILE A 92 -10.40 -12.77 -4.11
N GLY A 93 -11.29 -13.57 -3.52
CA GLY A 93 -11.90 -13.24 -2.23
C GLY A 93 -10.89 -13.19 -1.07
N GLU A 94 -9.86 -14.04 -1.08
CA GLU A 94 -8.76 -13.97 -0.11
C GLU A 94 -7.92 -12.70 -0.29
N TRP A 95 -7.59 -12.35 -1.53
CA TRP A 95 -6.86 -11.12 -1.84
C TRP A 95 -7.64 -9.86 -1.48
N ASP A 96 -8.97 -9.85 -1.68
CA ASP A 96 -9.80 -8.73 -1.24
C ASP A 96 -9.77 -8.60 0.29
N LYS A 97 -9.86 -9.72 1.04
CA LYS A 97 -9.69 -9.69 2.50
C LYS A 97 -8.33 -9.16 2.94
N ASP A 98 -7.27 -9.52 2.23
CA ASP A 98 -5.91 -9.01 2.48
C ASP A 98 -5.85 -7.50 2.23
N LEU A 99 -6.48 -7.01 1.15
CA LEU A 99 -6.62 -5.58 0.86
C LEU A 99 -7.45 -4.84 1.93
N GLN A 100 -8.55 -5.42 2.41
CA GLN A 100 -9.34 -4.81 3.49
C GLN A 100 -8.54 -4.72 4.80
N ARG A 101 -7.77 -5.76 5.14
CA ARG A 101 -6.85 -5.72 6.29
C ARG A 101 -5.78 -4.63 6.14
N LEU A 102 -5.28 -4.40 4.94
CA LEU A 102 -4.36 -3.28 4.70
C LEU A 102 -5.06 -1.93 4.90
N ARG A 103 -6.29 -1.77 4.40
CA ARG A 103 -7.08 -0.54 4.50
C ARG A 103 -7.48 -0.17 5.93
N SER A 104 -7.72 -1.15 6.80
CA SER A 104 -8.11 -0.86 8.20
C SER A 104 -7.03 -0.04 8.92
N PHE A 105 -5.74 -0.32 8.67
CA PHE A 105 -4.65 0.44 9.29
C PHE A 105 -4.50 1.87 8.74
N ILE A 106 -4.95 2.13 7.51
CA ILE A 106 -4.87 3.48 6.90
C ILE A 106 -6.01 4.36 7.40
N SER A 107 -7.21 3.77 7.55
CA SER A 107 -8.41 4.46 8.04
C SER A 107 -8.28 4.93 9.50
N GLU A 108 -7.45 4.23 10.27
CA GLU A 108 -7.19 4.49 11.70
C GLU A 108 -6.00 5.42 11.95
N THR A 109 -5.23 5.77 10.91
CA THR A 109 -4.10 6.69 11.05
C THR A 109 -4.64 8.14 11.02
N PRO A 110 -4.60 8.90 12.13
CA PRO A 110 -4.93 10.32 12.07
C PRO A 110 -3.94 11.01 11.12
N ALA A 111 -4.47 11.86 10.23
CA ALA A 111 -3.64 12.75 9.42
C ALA A 111 -2.59 13.40 10.32
N ILE A 112 -1.32 13.37 9.90
CA ILE A 112 -0.20 13.93 10.66
C ILE A 112 -0.65 15.27 11.26
N PRO A 113 -0.64 15.42 12.60
CA PRO A 113 -1.07 16.65 13.23
C PRO A 113 -0.32 17.81 12.61
N GLN A 114 -1.03 18.81 12.06
CA GLN A 114 -0.41 20.00 11.45
C GLN A 114 0.58 20.71 12.39
N SER A 115 0.48 20.47 13.71
CA SER A 115 1.45 20.93 14.70
C SER A 115 2.87 20.37 14.47
N LEU A 116 3.00 19.09 14.11
CA LEU A 116 4.30 18.47 13.84
C LEU A 116 4.93 18.97 12.53
N MET A 117 4.12 19.37 11.55
CA MET A 117 4.64 20.03 10.33
C MET A 117 5.14 21.45 10.63
N LYS A 118 4.44 22.21 11.49
CA LYS A 118 4.88 23.56 11.89
C LYS A 118 6.17 23.54 12.73
N ASP A 119 6.37 22.52 13.53
CA ASP A 119 7.59 22.37 14.33
C ASP A 119 8.80 21.99 13.46
N ALA A 120 8.60 21.14 12.44
CA ALA A 120 9.62 20.83 11.45
C ALA A 120 10.00 22.05 10.60
N GLU A 121 9.02 22.85 10.17
CA GLU A 121 9.26 24.11 9.44
C GLU A 121 9.97 25.17 10.29
N ARG A 122 9.71 25.21 11.62
CA ARG A 122 10.41 26.14 12.53
C ARG A 122 11.87 25.76 12.74
N SER A 123 12.15 24.47 12.92
CA SER A 123 13.54 23.99 13.08
C SER A 123 14.38 24.25 11.83
N TYR A 124 13.79 24.11 10.64
CA TYR A 124 14.49 24.38 9.37
C TYR A 124 14.82 25.87 9.16
N ASN A 125 14.00 26.78 9.67
CA ASN A 125 14.21 28.23 9.53
C ASN A 125 15.09 28.85 10.63
N GLN A 126 15.46 28.08 11.68
CA GLN A 126 16.34 28.56 12.75
C GLN A 126 17.82 28.25 12.53
N GLU A 127 18.18 27.39 11.57
CA GLU A 127 19.58 27.10 11.25
C GLU A 127 20.20 28.11 10.26
N ASP A 128 19.38 28.98 9.63
CA ASP A 128 19.78 29.96 8.62
C ASP A 128 19.73 31.44 9.10
N SER A 129 19.58 31.71 10.40
CA SER A 129 19.59 33.06 11.01
C SER A 129 20.70 33.24 12.04
#